data_AF-A0A6P6G2Z8-F1
#
_entry.id   AF-A0A6P6G2Z8-F1
#
_cell.length_a   1.000
_cell.length_b   1.000
_cell.length_c   1.000
_cell.angle_alpha   90.00
_cell.angle_beta   90.00
_cell.angle_gamma   90.00
#
_symmetry.space_group_name_H-M   'P 1'
#
loop_
_entity.id
_entity.type
_entity.pdbx_description
1 polymer ?
#
loop_
_entity_poly.entity_id
_entity_poly.type
_entity_poly.pdbx_seq_one_letter_code
_entity_poly.pdbx_strand_id
1 'polypeptide(L)'
;MLLDSFEPIHGVLLCEGEDIDPSLYEAEVSGLSQEELEEIRRLHASDTAIDKEKDSIELRLAKLCLERNIPYLGICRGSQVLNVACGGSLYLDVEKELSKNCSVGQKVEHIDYDNYDGHRHVVKVVENTPLHHWFKDSLEEEKMDIWVNSYHHQGVKRLAERFVPMAFAPDGLIEGFYDPDAYNPEEGKFIMGLQFHPERMRKPDSEEFDYPGCPSAYQEFVKAVIAYQKKLNSSISVPKALKLDQEMEKKRKKIVRSFSLAKNIYTTGRGTHLVNESELEIGADFLQSNTALSLQQEKRLKQMGATVRNGGSYIERLKMNEEREKAAKNVMGKMSVEQLSDLMSFYHMMEQICSEVLERKLNGIVHEELGS
;
A
#
# COMPACT_ATOMS: atom_id res chain seq x y z
N MET A 1 8.81 -11.81 -12.02
CA MET A 1 9.15 -10.67 -11.13
C MET A 1 8.06 -10.54 -10.07
N LEU A 2 8.34 -9.93 -8.90
CA LEU A 2 7.43 -9.86 -7.74
C LEU A 2 5.98 -9.44 -8.07
N LEU A 3 5.78 -8.50 -8.99
CA LEU A 3 4.44 -8.03 -9.36
C LEU A 3 3.64 -9.09 -10.14
N ASP A 4 4.32 -9.96 -10.90
CA ASP A 4 3.67 -10.98 -11.72
C ASP A 4 2.99 -12.06 -10.87
N SER A 5 3.40 -12.25 -9.61
CA SER A 5 2.75 -13.19 -8.69
C SER A 5 1.42 -12.70 -8.13
N PHE A 6 1.08 -11.42 -8.33
CA PHE A 6 -0.18 -10.83 -7.86
C PHE A 6 -1.27 -10.77 -8.96
N GLU A 7 -0.96 -11.26 -10.15
CA GLU A 7 -1.93 -11.28 -11.25
C GLU A 7 -3.03 -12.34 -11.03
N PRO A 8 -4.30 -12.05 -11.40
CA PRO A 8 -4.77 -10.81 -12.01
C PRO A 8 -4.99 -9.66 -11.01
N ILE A 9 -4.43 -8.49 -11.30
CA ILE A 9 -4.68 -7.25 -10.55
C ILE A 9 -5.87 -6.51 -11.18
N HIS A 10 -6.92 -6.27 -10.40
CA HIS A 10 -8.14 -5.58 -10.85
C HIS A 10 -8.22 -4.11 -10.40
N GLY A 11 -7.38 -3.73 -9.44
CA GLY A 11 -7.33 -2.40 -8.87
C GLY A 11 -6.16 -2.25 -7.91
N VAL A 12 -5.65 -1.04 -7.78
CA VAL A 12 -4.58 -0.68 -6.85
C VAL A 12 -5.02 0.53 -6.04
N LEU A 13 -5.03 0.36 -4.72
CA LEU A 13 -5.12 1.45 -3.76
C LEU A 13 -3.74 1.59 -3.13
N LEU A 14 -3.06 2.71 -3.38
CA LEU A 14 -1.76 3.01 -2.79
C LEU A 14 -1.93 4.12 -1.75
N CYS A 15 -1.57 3.81 -0.50
CA CYS A 15 -1.79 4.70 0.65
C CYS A 15 -0.53 5.50 1.02
N GLU A 16 -0.53 6.06 2.24
CA GLU A 16 0.59 6.80 2.83
C GLU A 16 1.89 5.97 3.01
N GLY A 17 3.00 6.68 3.16
CA GLY A 17 4.32 6.13 3.49
C GLY A 17 5.37 7.24 3.61
N GLU A 18 6.63 6.86 3.65
CA GLU A 18 7.82 7.72 3.73
C GLU A 18 8.10 8.48 2.41
N ASP A 19 8.95 9.49 2.45
CA ASP A 19 9.30 10.32 1.29
C ASP A 19 9.83 9.51 0.10
N ILE A 20 9.48 9.97 -1.10
CA ILE A 20 10.02 9.43 -2.36
C ILE A 20 11.43 9.97 -2.57
N ASP A 21 12.37 9.11 -2.97
CA ASP A 21 13.74 9.52 -3.31
C ASP A 21 13.74 10.68 -4.32
N PRO A 22 14.28 11.87 -3.97
CA PRO A 22 14.31 13.04 -4.83
C PRO A 22 14.94 12.81 -6.20
N SER A 23 15.92 11.89 -6.28
CA SER A 23 16.59 11.56 -7.54
C SER A 23 15.66 10.96 -8.60
N LEU A 24 14.43 10.57 -8.23
CA LEU A 24 13.43 10.02 -9.12
C LEU A 24 12.61 11.10 -9.86
N TYR A 25 12.63 12.35 -9.39
CA TYR A 25 11.81 13.44 -9.97
C TYR A 25 12.50 14.80 -10.07
N GLU A 26 13.66 14.98 -9.44
CA GLU A 26 14.56 16.13 -9.66
C GLU A 26 16.00 15.63 -9.91
N ALA A 27 16.64 16.17 -10.97
CA ALA A 27 18.02 15.82 -11.32
C ALA A 27 19.06 16.50 -10.41
N GLU A 28 18.72 17.67 -9.88
CA GLU A 28 19.47 18.39 -8.85
C GLU A 28 18.46 18.84 -7.79
N VAL A 29 18.72 18.54 -6.51
CA VAL A 29 17.94 19.04 -5.38
C VAL A 29 18.07 20.56 -5.39
N SER A 30 17.10 21.23 -5.98
CA SER A 30 17.26 22.62 -6.38
C SER A 30 16.51 23.55 -5.43
N GLY A 31 17.27 24.35 -4.69
CA GLY A 31 16.75 25.55 -4.00
C GLY A 31 16.80 25.55 -2.48
N LEU A 32 17.15 24.44 -1.83
CA LEU A 32 17.30 24.37 -0.37
C LEU A 32 18.79 24.35 0.06
N SER A 33 19.11 25.07 1.14
CA SER A 33 20.44 25.04 1.76
C SER A 33 20.66 23.72 2.50
N GLN A 34 21.92 23.37 2.80
CA GLN A 34 22.22 22.19 3.62
C GLN A 34 21.58 22.28 5.01
N GLU A 35 21.52 23.50 5.57
CA GLU A 35 20.89 23.76 6.88
C GLU A 35 19.38 23.49 6.82
N GLU A 36 18.71 23.89 5.73
CA GLU A 36 17.28 23.61 5.52
C GLU A 36 17.02 22.11 5.35
N LEU A 37 17.89 21.40 4.60
CA LEU A 37 17.77 19.95 4.43
C LEU A 37 17.99 19.18 5.75
N GLU A 38 18.94 19.61 6.58
CA GLU A 38 19.14 19.05 7.92
C GLU A 38 17.97 19.35 8.85
N GLU A 39 17.39 20.54 8.75
CA GLU A 39 16.19 20.92 9.50
C GLU A 39 14.99 20.05 9.11
N ILE A 40 14.72 19.86 7.81
CA ILE A 40 13.65 18.98 7.31
C ILE A 40 13.83 17.56 7.83
N ARG A 41 15.05 16.99 7.74
CA ARG A 41 15.35 15.65 8.28
C ARG A 41 15.13 15.54 9.77
N ARG A 42 15.38 16.61 10.53
CA ARG A 42 15.17 16.65 11.97
C ARG A 42 13.69 16.77 12.33
N LEU A 43 12.94 17.62 11.62
CA LEU A 43 11.52 17.86 11.85
C LEU A 43 10.68 16.65 11.42
N HIS A 44 10.98 16.07 10.26
CA HIS A 44 10.25 14.95 9.66
C HIS A 44 11.06 13.64 9.75
N ALA A 45 11.66 13.38 10.91
CA ALA A 45 12.56 12.23 11.10
C ALA A 45 11.90 10.86 10.85
N SER A 46 10.57 10.77 10.98
CA SER A 46 9.78 9.57 10.69
C SER A 46 9.49 9.35 9.20
N ASP A 47 9.60 10.40 8.39
CA ASP A 47 9.11 10.43 7.00
C ASP A 47 10.26 10.57 5.99
N THR A 48 11.37 11.24 6.36
CA THR A 48 12.56 11.41 5.49
C THR A 48 13.38 10.13 5.24
N ALA A 49 12.95 8.98 5.74
CA ALA A 49 13.62 7.71 5.51
C ALA A 49 13.35 7.19 4.09
N ILE A 50 14.31 7.36 3.19
CA ILE A 50 14.18 6.91 1.79
C ILE A 50 14.31 5.39 1.70
N ASP A 51 13.25 4.72 1.22
CA ASP A 51 13.26 3.30 0.84
C ASP A 51 13.22 3.14 -0.69
N LYS A 52 14.42 3.04 -1.28
CA LYS A 52 14.58 2.91 -2.74
C LYS A 52 13.95 1.65 -3.32
N GLU A 53 13.86 0.57 -2.53
CA GLU A 53 13.26 -0.68 -2.99
C GLU A 53 11.74 -0.53 -3.07
N LYS A 54 11.15 0.08 -2.05
CA LYS A 54 9.73 0.45 -2.01
C LYS A 54 9.36 1.40 -3.16
N ASP A 55 10.11 2.49 -3.33
CA ASP A 55 9.90 3.44 -4.43
C ASP A 55 9.95 2.74 -5.79
N SER A 56 10.94 1.86 -6.00
CA SER A 56 11.06 1.10 -7.24
C SER A 56 9.86 0.18 -7.49
N ILE A 57 9.33 -0.48 -6.46
CA ILE A 57 8.18 -1.39 -6.59
C ILE A 57 6.92 -0.60 -6.93
N GLU A 58 6.66 0.48 -6.21
CA GLU A 58 5.43 1.24 -6.33
C GLU A 58 5.40 2.12 -7.58
N LEU A 59 6.53 2.70 -7.99
CA LEU A 59 6.61 3.38 -9.28
C LEU A 59 6.39 2.39 -10.43
N ARG A 60 6.91 1.18 -10.32
CA ARG A 60 6.67 0.13 -11.32
C ARG A 60 5.21 -0.31 -11.32
N LEU A 61 4.57 -0.42 -10.16
CA LEU A 61 3.15 -0.73 -10.03
C LEU A 61 2.27 0.40 -10.60
N ALA A 62 2.60 1.66 -10.33
CA ALA A 62 1.89 2.81 -10.89
C ALA A 62 2.00 2.84 -12.42
N LYS A 63 3.21 2.63 -12.98
CA LYS A 63 3.42 2.49 -14.43
C LYS A 63 2.60 1.35 -15.03
N LEU A 64 2.56 0.20 -14.37
CA LEU A 64 1.74 -0.93 -14.80
C LEU A 64 0.24 -0.57 -14.85
N CYS A 65 -0.24 0.17 -13.85
CA CYS A 65 -1.63 0.61 -13.82
C CYS A 65 -1.95 1.60 -14.95
N LEU A 66 -1.04 2.54 -15.23
CA LEU A 66 -1.15 3.50 -16.32
C LEU A 66 -1.13 2.83 -17.70
N GLU A 67 -0.25 1.85 -17.91
CA GLU A 67 -0.12 1.11 -19.17
C GLU A 67 -1.35 0.25 -19.47
N ARG A 68 -1.94 -0.36 -18.44
CA ARG A 68 -3.06 -1.31 -18.59
C ARG A 68 -4.43 -0.69 -18.28
N ASN A 69 -4.48 0.58 -17.91
CA ASN A 69 -5.67 1.25 -17.37
C ASN A 69 -6.31 0.46 -16.20
N ILE A 70 -5.47 -0.11 -15.32
CA ILE A 70 -5.96 -0.73 -14.08
C ILE A 70 -6.42 0.43 -13.18
N PRO A 71 -7.64 0.35 -12.59
CA PRO A 71 -8.09 1.30 -11.58
C PRO A 71 -7.03 1.56 -10.50
N TYR A 72 -6.66 2.81 -10.30
CA TYR A 72 -5.66 3.29 -9.37
C TYR A 72 -6.22 4.45 -8.54
N LEU A 73 -6.18 4.29 -7.22
CA LEU A 73 -6.42 5.37 -6.26
C LEU A 73 -5.15 5.57 -5.42
N GLY A 74 -4.52 6.73 -5.55
CA GLY A 74 -3.38 7.13 -4.71
C GLY A 74 -3.82 8.08 -3.61
N ILE A 75 -3.44 7.81 -2.36
CA ILE A 75 -3.74 8.65 -1.19
C ILE A 75 -2.43 9.10 -0.54
N CYS A 76 -2.31 10.40 -0.26
CA CYS A 76 -1.12 11.05 0.26
C CYS A 76 0.09 10.68 -0.60
N ARG A 77 1.04 9.91 -0.06
CA ARG A 77 2.19 9.39 -0.80
C ARG A 77 1.80 8.65 -2.08
N GLY A 78 0.72 7.88 -2.08
CA GLY A 78 0.25 7.20 -3.29
C GLY A 78 -0.05 8.16 -4.45
N SER A 79 -0.60 9.33 -4.15
CA SER A 79 -0.81 10.38 -5.15
C SER A 79 0.53 10.91 -5.69
N GLN A 80 1.52 11.08 -4.82
CA GLN A 80 2.86 11.56 -5.18
C GLN A 80 3.58 10.56 -6.08
N VAL A 81 3.51 9.26 -5.77
CA VAL A 81 4.05 8.16 -6.61
C VAL A 81 3.43 8.21 -8.00
N LEU A 82 2.11 8.38 -8.11
CA LEU A 82 1.41 8.46 -9.38
C LEU A 82 1.88 9.67 -10.22
N ASN A 83 2.05 10.83 -9.59
CA ASN A 83 2.55 12.04 -10.24
C ASN A 83 3.99 11.85 -10.78
N VAL A 84 4.89 11.34 -9.94
CA VAL A 84 6.29 11.06 -10.30
C VAL A 84 6.38 10.00 -11.41
N ALA A 85 5.55 8.96 -11.36
CA ALA A 85 5.51 7.92 -12.40
C ALA A 85 5.17 8.48 -13.80
N CYS A 86 4.48 9.63 -13.86
CA CYS A 86 4.13 10.33 -15.10
C CYS A 86 5.05 11.52 -15.44
N GLY A 87 6.17 11.69 -14.73
CA GLY A 87 7.14 12.77 -15.00
C GLY A 87 6.86 14.10 -14.28
N GLY A 88 5.91 14.12 -13.35
CA GLY A 88 5.73 15.23 -12.41
C GLY A 88 6.87 15.33 -11.39
N SER A 89 6.87 16.38 -10.59
CA SER A 89 7.82 16.57 -9.48
C SER A 89 7.12 16.96 -8.18
N LEU A 90 7.83 16.81 -7.06
CA LEU A 90 7.35 17.12 -5.71
C LEU A 90 8.14 18.28 -5.11
N TYR A 91 7.53 18.97 -4.15
CA TYR A 91 8.24 19.79 -3.19
C TYR A 91 8.93 18.84 -2.20
N LEU A 92 10.21 19.06 -1.91
CA LEU A 92 10.88 18.30 -0.84
C LEU A 92 10.30 18.64 0.53
N ASP A 93 9.90 19.89 0.67
CA ASP A 93 9.19 20.39 1.81
C ASP A 93 8.33 21.58 1.37
N VAL A 94 7.01 21.45 1.52
CA VAL A 94 6.03 22.46 1.11
C VAL A 94 6.22 23.75 1.92
N GLU A 95 6.53 23.65 3.22
CA GLU A 95 6.71 24.83 4.07
C GLU A 95 7.98 25.62 3.69
N LYS A 96 9.08 24.91 3.41
CA LYS A 96 10.36 25.54 3.04
C LYS A 96 10.40 26.00 1.58
N GLU A 97 9.60 25.45 0.68
CA GLU A 97 9.62 25.81 -0.75
C GLU A 97 8.42 26.66 -1.19
N LEU A 98 7.19 26.22 -0.91
CA LEU A 98 5.97 26.87 -1.40
C LEU A 98 5.61 28.09 -0.55
N SER A 99 5.68 27.98 0.78
CA SER A 99 5.27 29.06 1.69
C SER A 99 6.16 30.31 1.60
N LYS A 100 7.37 30.20 1.02
CA LYS A 100 8.25 31.35 0.72
C LYS A 100 7.65 32.29 -0.32
N ASN A 101 6.86 31.76 -1.26
CA ASN A 101 6.28 32.52 -2.37
C ASN A 101 4.84 32.99 -2.10
N CYS A 102 4.29 32.66 -0.93
CA CYS A 102 2.91 32.96 -0.56
C CYS A 102 2.80 34.26 0.25
N SER A 103 1.73 35.02 0.01
CA SER A 103 1.36 36.16 0.87
C SER A 103 1.03 35.66 2.28
N VAL A 104 1.20 36.51 3.30
CA VAL A 104 0.99 36.12 4.73
C VAL A 104 -0.39 35.49 4.98
N GLY A 105 -1.44 35.91 4.27
CA GLY A 105 -2.79 35.35 4.40
C GLY A 105 -3.09 34.09 3.58
N GLN A 106 -2.11 33.55 2.85
CA GLN A 106 -2.26 32.35 2.01
C GLN A 106 -1.45 31.16 2.51
N LYS A 107 -0.62 31.35 3.55
CA LYS A 107 0.20 30.25 4.09
C LYS A 107 -0.69 29.21 4.74
N VAL A 108 -0.38 27.94 4.47
CA VAL A 108 -1.07 26.78 5.03
C VAL A 108 -0.04 25.92 5.75
N GLU A 109 -0.40 25.48 6.95
CA GLU A 109 0.34 24.44 7.66
C GLU A 109 -0.24 23.10 7.19
N HIS A 110 0.59 22.26 6.57
CA HIS A 110 0.18 20.96 6.01
C HIS A 110 0.53 19.76 6.92
N ILE A 111 1.22 20.04 8.02
CA ILE A 111 1.49 19.06 9.05
C ILE A 111 1.64 19.79 10.38
N ASP A 112 0.88 19.36 11.37
CA ASP A 112 0.99 19.82 12.75
C ASP A 112 1.25 18.59 13.62
N TYR A 113 2.46 18.47 14.17
CA TYR A 113 2.82 17.32 15.01
C TYR A 113 2.19 17.37 16.41
N ASP A 114 1.81 18.55 16.90
CA ASP A 114 1.14 18.72 18.19
C ASP A 114 -0.36 18.38 18.11
N ASN A 115 -0.97 18.55 16.93
CA ASN A 115 -2.36 18.19 16.65
C ASN A 115 -2.49 17.23 15.46
N TYR A 116 -1.63 16.23 15.35
CA TYR A 116 -1.52 15.35 14.17
C TYR A 116 -2.90 14.87 13.67
N ASP A 117 -3.62 14.06 14.46
CA ASP A 117 -4.90 13.46 14.04
C ASP A 117 -6.02 14.49 13.80
N GLY A 118 -6.00 15.61 14.52
CA GLY A 118 -7.02 16.65 14.47
C GLY A 118 -6.74 17.77 13.47
N HIS A 119 -5.56 17.80 12.85
CA HIS A 119 -5.16 18.89 11.98
C HIS A 119 -5.98 18.92 10.70
N ARG A 120 -6.46 20.11 10.33
CA ARG A 120 -7.31 20.33 9.16
C ARG A 120 -7.00 21.68 8.52
N HIS A 121 -7.08 21.75 7.20
CA HIS A 121 -7.10 23.02 6.47
C HIS A 121 -8.17 23.00 5.38
N VAL A 122 -8.49 24.18 4.87
CA VAL A 122 -9.44 24.33 3.76
C VAL A 122 -8.77 23.97 2.44
N VAL A 123 -9.55 23.41 1.51
CA VAL A 123 -9.19 23.27 0.10
C VAL A 123 -10.33 23.75 -0.78
N LYS A 124 -9.97 24.41 -1.87
CA LYS A 124 -10.89 24.87 -2.90
C LYS A 124 -11.05 23.80 -3.97
N VAL A 125 -12.25 23.28 -4.11
CA VAL A 125 -12.63 22.27 -5.10
C VAL A 125 -12.84 22.92 -6.46
N VAL A 126 -12.32 22.26 -7.50
CA VAL A 126 -12.48 22.68 -8.91
C VAL A 126 -13.80 22.12 -9.44
N GLU A 127 -14.65 22.99 -9.97
CA GLU A 127 -15.93 22.63 -10.56
C GLU A 127 -15.78 21.58 -11.68
N ASN A 128 -16.84 20.80 -11.89
CA ASN A 128 -16.95 19.78 -12.94
C ASN A 128 -15.88 18.67 -12.87
N THR A 129 -15.22 18.49 -11.73
CA THR A 129 -14.28 17.38 -11.48
C THR A 129 -14.96 16.24 -10.70
N PRO A 130 -14.37 15.03 -10.65
CA PRO A 130 -14.87 13.95 -9.80
C PRO A 130 -15.11 14.39 -8.35
N LEU A 131 -14.15 15.09 -7.76
CA LEU A 131 -14.21 15.58 -6.39
C LEU A 131 -15.39 16.54 -6.17
N HIS A 132 -15.63 17.47 -7.11
CA HIS A 132 -16.79 18.35 -7.07
C HIS A 132 -18.11 17.57 -7.01
N HIS A 133 -18.26 16.51 -7.81
CA HIS A 133 -19.48 15.70 -7.80
C HIS A 133 -19.66 14.95 -6.48
N TRP A 134 -18.58 14.44 -5.88
CA TRP A 134 -18.62 13.72 -4.61
C TRP A 134 -19.03 14.60 -3.43
N PHE A 135 -18.56 15.84 -3.41
CA PHE A 135 -18.81 16.79 -2.32
C PHE A 135 -19.93 17.78 -2.62
N LYS A 136 -20.67 17.62 -3.73
CA LYS A 136 -21.67 18.57 -4.20
C LYS A 136 -22.67 19.00 -3.12
N ASP A 137 -23.17 18.04 -2.32
CA ASP A 137 -24.15 18.31 -1.27
C ASP A 137 -23.55 19.00 -0.03
N SER A 138 -22.22 19.11 0.03
CA SER A 138 -21.45 19.74 1.11
C SER A 138 -20.84 21.10 0.70
N LEU A 139 -20.99 21.49 -0.57
CA LEU A 139 -20.45 22.72 -1.12
C LEU A 139 -21.53 23.80 -1.16
N GLU A 140 -21.19 25.01 -0.72
CA GLU A 140 -22.05 26.18 -0.92
C GLU A 140 -21.78 26.73 -2.33
N GLU A 141 -22.81 27.09 -3.11
CA GLU A 141 -22.65 27.55 -4.51
C GLU A 141 -21.64 28.70 -4.68
N GLU A 142 -21.50 29.56 -3.67
CA GLU A 142 -20.56 30.69 -3.67
C GLU A 142 -19.18 30.34 -3.08
N LYS A 143 -19.06 29.23 -2.36
CA LYS A 143 -17.85 28.81 -1.64
C LYS A 143 -17.60 27.32 -1.91
N MET A 144 -16.81 27.08 -2.96
CA MET A 144 -16.36 25.76 -3.39
C MET A 144 -15.29 25.18 -2.45
N ASP A 145 -15.49 25.29 -1.14
CA ASP A 145 -14.47 24.99 -0.12
C ASP A 145 -14.92 23.82 0.77
N ILE A 146 -13.99 22.92 1.08
CA ILE A 146 -14.16 21.87 2.11
C ILE A 146 -12.96 21.86 3.04
N TRP A 147 -13.15 21.40 4.27
CA TRP A 147 -12.05 21.16 5.22
C TRP A 147 -11.56 19.74 5.07
N VAL A 148 -10.24 19.56 4.93
CA VAL A 148 -9.62 18.24 4.79
C VAL A 148 -8.55 18.06 5.86
N ASN A 149 -8.19 16.80 6.12
CA ASN A 149 -7.08 16.45 6.99
C ASN A 149 -5.75 16.49 6.26
N SER A 150 -4.70 16.73 7.03
CA SER A 150 -3.39 17.03 6.47
C SER A 150 -2.28 16.50 7.38
N TYR A 151 -1.40 15.71 6.77
CA TYR A 151 -0.33 14.95 7.43
C TYR A 151 0.89 14.85 6.52
N HIS A 152 1.17 15.88 5.74
CA HIS A 152 2.18 15.81 4.69
C HIS A 152 3.05 17.05 4.66
N HIS A 153 4.36 16.83 4.63
CA HIS A 153 5.32 17.90 4.39
C HIS A 153 5.79 17.91 2.92
N GLN A 154 5.68 16.79 2.19
CA GLN A 154 5.82 16.75 0.73
C GLN A 154 4.49 16.97 0.02
N GLY A 155 4.54 17.44 -1.22
CA GLY A 155 3.36 17.62 -2.06
C GLY A 155 3.71 17.87 -3.53
N VAL A 156 2.71 17.89 -4.41
CA VAL A 156 2.92 18.06 -5.85
C VAL A 156 3.42 19.47 -6.18
N LYS A 157 4.62 19.56 -6.79
CA LYS A 157 5.23 20.81 -7.28
C LYS A 157 4.95 21.06 -8.75
N ARG A 158 5.17 20.04 -9.57
CA ARG A 158 4.77 20.04 -10.98
C ARG A 158 3.87 18.84 -11.20
N LEU A 159 2.61 19.11 -11.50
CA LEU A 159 1.66 18.08 -11.90
C LEU A 159 2.07 17.57 -13.30
N ALA A 160 2.08 16.25 -13.48
CA ALA A 160 2.32 15.64 -14.77
C ALA A 160 1.25 16.07 -15.78
N GLU A 161 1.64 16.28 -17.05
CA GLU A 161 0.77 16.84 -18.12
C GLU A 161 -0.50 16.02 -18.36
N ARG A 162 -0.48 14.73 -18.02
CA ARG A 162 -1.60 13.80 -18.15
C ARG A 162 -2.75 14.09 -17.18
N PHE A 163 -2.51 14.81 -16.08
CA PHE A 163 -3.47 14.98 -15.01
C PHE A 163 -4.09 16.37 -14.98
N VAL A 164 -5.34 16.43 -14.50
CA VAL A 164 -6.08 17.67 -14.24
C VAL A 164 -6.30 17.80 -12.73
N PRO A 165 -6.01 18.96 -12.12
CA PRO A 165 -6.24 19.19 -10.70
C PRO A 165 -7.73 19.24 -10.36
N MET A 166 -8.08 18.79 -9.15
CA MET A 166 -9.44 18.76 -8.62
C MET A 166 -9.61 19.62 -7.37
N ALA A 167 -8.53 19.90 -6.65
CA ALA A 167 -8.55 20.77 -5.48
C ALA A 167 -7.20 21.46 -5.28
N PHE A 168 -7.26 22.64 -4.66
CA PHE A 168 -6.09 23.43 -4.27
C PHE A 168 -6.21 23.91 -2.84
N ALA A 169 -5.14 23.85 -2.07
CA ALA A 169 -5.03 24.60 -0.81
C ALA A 169 -4.84 26.11 -1.09
N PRO A 170 -5.10 27.00 -0.10
CA PRO A 170 -4.95 28.46 -0.25
C PRO A 170 -3.57 28.95 -0.71
N ASP A 171 -2.51 28.19 -0.43
CA ASP A 171 -1.13 28.45 -0.87
C ASP A 171 -0.86 27.99 -2.31
N GLY A 172 -1.84 27.36 -2.95
CA GLY A 172 -1.76 26.85 -4.31
C GLY A 172 -1.29 25.39 -4.42
N LEU A 173 -1.06 24.68 -3.31
CA LEU A 173 -0.71 23.27 -3.34
C LEU A 173 -1.87 22.45 -3.96
N ILE A 174 -1.56 21.51 -4.84
CA ILE A 174 -2.56 20.62 -5.43
C ILE A 174 -2.90 19.52 -4.41
N GLU A 175 -4.19 19.42 -4.09
CA GLU A 175 -4.73 18.52 -3.05
C GLU A 175 -5.44 17.30 -3.62
N GLY A 176 -5.71 17.32 -4.92
CA GLY A 176 -6.22 16.18 -5.66
C GLY A 176 -6.12 16.41 -7.14
N PHE A 177 -5.96 15.32 -7.91
CA PHE A 177 -5.91 15.34 -9.36
C PHE A 177 -6.38 14.01 -9.95
N TYR A 178 -6.79 14.01 -11.21
CA TYR A 178 -7.25 12.81 -11.91
C TYR A 178 -6.82 12.82 -13.37
N ASP A 179 -6.85 11.65 -14.01
CA ASP A 179 -6.68 11.50 -15.45
C ASP A 179 -8.06 11.59 -16.13
N PRO A 180 -8.35 12.66 -16.90
CA PRO A 180 -9.63 12.81 -17.58
C PRO A 180 -9.87 11.75 -18.66
N ASP A 181 -8.83 11.22 -19.29
CA ASP A 181 -8.94 10.19 -20.34
C ASP A 181 -9.12 8.78 -19.74
N ALA A 182 -8.75 8.62 -18.46
CA ALA A 182 -8.88 7.38 -17.69
C ALA A 182 -9.84 7.50 -16.49
N TYR A 183 -10.87 8.34 -16.59
CA TYR A 183 -11.93 8.45 -15.59
C TYR A 183 -13.31 8.12 -16.17
N ASN A 184 -13.74 6.89 -15.95
CA ASN A 184 -15.11 6.42 -16.14
C ASN A 184 -15.30 5.15 -15.30
N PRO A 185 -15.79 5.29 -14.04
CA PRO A 185 -15.95 4.16 -13.12
C PRO A 185 -16.82 3.03 -13.69
N GLU A 186 -17.83 3.34 -14.51
CA GLU A 186 -18.70 2.32 -15.12
C GLU A 186 -17.98 1.48 -16.17
N GLU A 187 -16.93 2.03 -16.80
CA GLU A 187 -16.11 1.33 -17.81
C GLU A 187 -14.84 0.70 -17.24
N GLY A 188 -14.65 0.79 -15.92
CA GLY A 188 -13.46 0.29 -15.24
C GLY A 188 -12.22 1.16 -15.43
N LYS A 189 -12.41 2.46 -15.63
CA LYS A 189 -11.34 3.46 -15.71
C LYS A 189 -11.39 4.36 -14.49
N PHE A 190 -10.32 4.41 -13.72
CA PHE A 190 -10.23 5.25 -12.54
C PHE A 190 -8.76 5.48 -12.21
N ILE A 191 -8.16 6.59 -12.62
CA ILE A 191 -6.77 6.93 -12.25
C ILE A 191 -6.77 8.30 -11.61
N MET A 192 -6.43 8.35 -10.32
CA MET A 192 -6.41 9.61 -9.57
C MET A 192 -5.55 9.56 -8.31
N GLY A 193 -5.21 10.77 -7.83
CA GLY A 193 -4.51 11.00 -6.59
C GLY A 193 -5.24 12.00 -5.70
N LEU A 194 -5.27 11.75 -4.40
CA LEU A 194 -5.71 12.68 -3.34
C LEU A 194 -4.57 12.84 -2.35
N GLN A 195 -4.27 14.07 -1.95
CA GLN A 195 -3.20 14.35 -1.00
C GLN A 195 -3.67 14.20 0.45
N PHE A 196 -4.91 14.63 0.75
CA PHE A 196 -5.60 14.36 2.01
C PHE A 196 -6.14 12.92 2.11
N HIS A 197 -6.62 12.55 3.30
CA HIS A 197 -7.07 11.21 3.69
C HIS A 197 -8.59 11.14 3.95
N PRO A 198 -9.42 10.94 2.90
CA PRO A 198 -10.88 10.88 3.06
C PRO A 198 -11.36 9.77 4.01
N GLU A 199 -10.59 8.69 4.18
CA GLU A 199 -10.90 7.62 5.14
C GLU A 199 -10.78 8.03 6.61
N ARG A 200 -10.03 9.11 6.88
CA ARG A 200 -9.75 9.66 8.22
C ARG A 200 -10.49 10.97 8.50
N MET A 201 -11.30 11.46 7.56
CA MET A 201 -12.12 12.66 7.75
C MET A 201 -13.40 12.31 8.52
N ARG A 202 -13.24 12.07 9.83
CA ARG A 202 -14.32 11.68 10.75
C ARG A 202 -14.46 12.66 11.90
N LYS A 203 -15.70 12.78 12.38
CA LYS A 203 -16.00 13.58 13.56
C LYS A 203 -15.31 12.98 14.79
N PRO A 204 -14.83 13.82 15.74
CA PRO A 204 -14.21 13.34 16.97
C PRO A 204 -15.11 12.33 17.70
N ASP A 205 -14.52 11.24 18.18
CA ASP A 205 -15.19 10.16 18.93
C ASP A 205 -16.39 9.51 18.21
N SER A 206 -16.42 9.57 16.87
CA SER A 206 -17.51 9.02 16.05
C SER A 206 -16.99 8.30 14.81
N GLU A 207 -17.76 7.31 14.35
CA GLU A 207 -17.55 6.68 13.04
C GLU A 207 -18.14 7.50 11.89
N GLU A 208 -18.85 8.59 12.19
CA GLU A 208 -19.46 9.46 11.18
C GLU A 208 -18.40 10.30 10.45
N PHE A 209 -18.46 10.34 9.13
CA PHE A 209 -17.60 11.19 8.31
C PHE A 209 -17.93 12.68 8.48
N ASP A 210 -16.93 13.54 8.27
CA ASP A 210 -17.09 15.00 8.23
C ASP A 210 -18.07 15.43 7.13
N TYR A 211 -18.06 14.70 6.00
CA TYR A 211 -18.93 14.93 4.86
C TYR A 211 -19.52 13.62 4.31
N PRO A 212 -20.74 13.65 3.75
CA PRO A 212 -21.31 12.51 3.03
C PRO A 212 -20.50 12.08 1.80
N GLY A 213 -19.68 12.98 1.24
CA GLY A 213 -18.82 12.73 0.07
C GLY A 213 -17.51 11.99 0.38
N CYS A 214 -17.07 11.92 1.65
CA CYS A 214 -15.83 11.21 2.02
C CYS A 214 -15.75 9.76 1.50
N PRO A 215 -16.78 8.90 1.62
CA PRO A 215 -16.72 7.54 1.10
C PRO A 215 -16.76 7.43 -0.43
N SER A 216 -17.13 8.49 -1.16
CA SER A 216 -17.36 8.42 -2.62
C SER A 216 -16.11 8.03 -3.40
N ALA A 217 -14.92 8.45 -2.97
CA ALA A 217 -13.65 8.05 -3.62
C ALA A 217 -13.48 6.53 -3.66
N TYR A 218 -13.77 5.85 -2.54
CA TYR A 218 -13.69 4.40 -2.43
C TYR A 218 -14.84 3.69 -3.16
N GLN A 219 -16.04 4.25 -3.09
CA GLN A 219 -17.20 3.68 -3.77
C GLN A 219 -17.01 3.68 -5.30
N GLU A 220 -16.60 4.82 -5.87
CA GLU A 220 -16.33 4.93 -7.30
C GLU A 220 -15.08 4.12 -7.71
N PHE A 221 -14.05 4.05 -6.86
CA PHE A 221 -12.91 3.17 -7.09
C PHE A 221 -13.33 1.69 -7.16
N VAL A 222 -14.06 1.19 -6.16
CA VAL A 222 -14.52 -0.21 -6.11
C VAL A 222 -15.42 -0.52 -7.30
N LYS A 223 -16.29 0.41 -7.68
CA LYS A 223 -17.13 0.30 -8.87
C LYS A 223 -16.28 0.14 -10.15
N ALA A 224 -15.23 0.94 -10.30
CA ALA A 224 -14.27 0.79 -11.39
C ALA A 224 -13.54 -0.54 -11.37
N VAL A 225 -13.09 -1.00 -10.20
CA VAL A 225 -12.45 -2.32 -10.04
C VAL A 225 -13.37 -3.46 -10.50
N ILE A 226 -14.64 -3.42 -10.09
CA ILE A 226 -15.64 -4.42 -10.49
C ILE A 226 -15.88 -4.37 -12.00
N ALA A 227 -16.01 -3.18 -12.59
CA ALA A 227 -16.20 -3.02 -14.04
C ALA A 227 -14.97 -3.50 -14.83
N TYR A 228 -13.76 -3.17 -14.38
CA TYR A 228 -12.50 -3.62 -14.97
C TYR A 228 -12.39 -5.15 -14.92
N GLN A 229 -12.66 -5.76 -13.77
CA GLN A 229 -12.69 -7.22 -13.61
C GLN A 229 -13.69 -7.89 -14.57
N LYS A 230 -14.91 -7.36 -14.67
CA LYS A 230 -15.93 -7.88 -15.61
C LYS A 230 -15.45 -7.80 -17.05
N LYS A 231 -14.85 -6.68 -17.44
CA LYS A 231 -14.29 -6.49 -18.79
C LYS A 231 -13.18 -7.50 -19.08
N LEU A 232 -12.26 -7.69 -18.14
CA LEU A 232 -11.17 -8.66 -18.25
C LEU A 232 -11.72 -10.09 -18.41
N ASN A 233 -12.69 -10.49 -17.58
CA ASN A 233 -13.36 -11.79 -17.67
C ASN A 233 -14.18 -11.98 -18.96
N SER A 234 -14.81 -10.92 -19.48
CA SER A 234 -15.52 -10.96 -20.77
C SER A 234 -14.58 -11.06 -21.97
N SER A 235 -13.38 -10.48 -21.86
CA SER A 235 -12.30 -10.60 -22.85
C SER A 235 -11.64 -11.99 -22.80
N ILE A 236 -11.73 -12.66 -21.64
CA ILE A 236 -11.35 -14.07 -21.43
C ILE A 236 -12.51 -15.03 -21.82
N SER A 237 -13.53 -14.55 -22.56
CA SER A 237 -14.52 -15.45 -23.20
C SER A 237 -13.86 -16.29 -24.31
N VAL A 238 -13.21 -17.36 -23.86
CA VAL A 238 -12.88 -18.62 -24.52
C VAL A 238 -12.57 -18.52 -26.02
N PRO A 239 -11.30 -18.42 -26.45
CA PRO A 239 -10.90 -19.19 -27.62
C PRO A 239 -11.20 -20.64 -27.26
N LYS A 240 -12.12 -21.30 -28.00
CA LYS A 240 -12.53 -22.72 -27.89
C LYS A 240 -11.84 -23.46 -26.75
N ALA A 241 -12.60 -23.87 -25.72
CA ALA A 241 -12.14 -24.72 -24.64
C ALA A 241 -11.05 -25.66 -25.18
N LEU A 242 -9.81 -25.42 -24.77
CA LEU A 242 -8.71 -26.34 -25.06
C LEU A 242 -9.27 -27.70 -24.69
N LYS A 243 -9.36 -28.61 -25.66
CA LYS A 243 -9.73 -30.00 -25.39
C LYS A 243 -8.60 -30.53 -24.53
N LEU A 244 -8.71 -30.33 -23.22
CA LEU A 244 -7.89 -30.99 -22.24
C LEU A 244 -8.10 -32.47 -22.47
N ASP A 245 -7.01 -33.22 -22.57
CA ASP A 245 -7.15 -34.65 -22.58
C ASP A 245 -7.87 -35.10 -21.29
N GLN A 246 -8.45 -36.29 -21.31
CA GLN A 246 -9.27 -36.79 -20.21
C GLN A 246 -8.57 -36.74 -18.84
N GLU A 247 -7.24 -36.88 -18.79
CA GLU A 247 -6.44 -36.77 -17.58
C GLU A 247 -6.36 -35.33 -17.05
N MET A 248 -6.17 -34.34 -17.93
CA MET A 248 -6.11 -32.93 -17.54
C MET A 248 -7.48 -32.40 -17.09
N GLU A 249 -8.57 -32.86 -17.70
CA GLU A 249 -9.93 -32.51 -17.26
C GLU A 249 -10.27 -33.15 -15.90
N LYS A 250 -9.78 -34.39 -15.64
CA LYS A 250 -9.87 -35.02 -14.32
C LYS A 250 -9.09 -34.24 -13.26
N LYS A 251 -7.86 -33.81 -13.56
CA LYS A 251 -7.03 -33.00 -12.64
C LYS A 251 -7.70 -31.67 -12.30
N ARG A 252 -8.22 -30.95 -13.31
CA ARG A 252 -8.98 -29.71 -13.11
C ARG A 252 -10.19 -29.90 -12.19
N LYS A 253 -10.98 -30.96 -12.42
CA LYS A 253 -12.17 -31.27 -11.59
C LYS A 253 -11.79 -31.64 -10.16
N LYS A 254 -10.67 -32.35 -9.95
CA LYS A 254 -10.15 -32.64 -8.61
C LYS A 254 -9.74 -31.37 -7.87
N ILE A 255 -8.98 -30.48 -8.50
CA ILE A 255 -8.53 -29.22 -7.88
C ILE A 255 -9.72 -28.35 -7.44
N VAL A 256 -10.69 -28.12 -8.34
CA VAL A 256 -11.90 -27.33 -8.03
C VAL A 256 -12.67 -27.94 -6.87
N ARG A 257 -12.77 -29.27 -6.82
CA ARG A 257 -13.43 -30.00 -5.73
C ARG A 257 -12.67 -29.83 -4.40
N SER A 258 -11.34 -29.90 -4.40
CA SER A 258 -10.51 -29.67 -3.20
C SER A 258 -10.68 -28.26 -2.65
N PHE A 259 -10.74 -27.23 -3.50
CA PHE A 259 -11.01 -25.85 -3.07
C PHE A 259 -12.43 -25.67 -2.50
N SER A 260 -13.44 -26.26 -3.13
CA SER A 260 -14.81 -26.25 -2.57
C SER A 260 -14.88 -26.97 -1.22
N LEU A 261 -14.11 -28.04 -1.04
CA LEU A 261 -14.05 -28.78 0.22
C LEU A 261 -13.36 -27.97 1.32
N ALA A 262 -12.20 -27.37 1.04
CA ALA A 262 -11.48 -26.50 1.96
C ALA A 262 -12.33 -25.29 2.39
N LYS A 263 -13.04 -24.66 1.44
CA LYS A 263 -14.01 -23.59 1.73
C LYS A 263 -15.12 -24.08 2.64
N ASN A 264 -15.71 -25.24 2.37
CA ASN A 264 -16.77 -25.81 3.21
C ASN A 264 -16.28 -26.06 4.65
N ILE A 265 -15.10 -26.66 4.81
CA ILE A 265 -14.48 -26.91 6.13
C ILE A 265 -14.29 -25.61 6.91
N TYR A 266 -13.77 -24.57 6.24
CA TYR A 266 -13.56 -23.25 6.86
C TYR A 266 -14.87 -22.59 7.28
N THR A 267 -15.94 -22.75 6.48
CA THR A 267 -17.25 -22.13 6.76
C THR A 267 -18.14 -22.88 7.74
N THR A 268 -18.01 -24.21 7.88
CA THR A 268 -18.98 -25.02 8.65
C THR A 268 -18.43 -25.64 9.93
N GLY A 269 -17.11 -25.58 10.18
CA GLY A 269 -16.52 -25.87 11.48
C GLY A 269 -16.70 -27.29 12.05
N ARG A 270 -17.33 -28.21 11.32
CA ARG A 270 -17.43 -29.63 11.69
C ARG A 270 -16.57 -30.49 10.78
N GLY A 271 -15.47 -30.98 11.33
CA GLY A 271 -14.77 -32.13 10.75
C GLY A 271 -15.60 -33.39 11.00
N THR A 272 -16.00 -34.06 9.92
CA THR A 272 -15.67 -35.48 9.60
C THR A 272 -16.56 -35.99 8.46
N HIS A 273 -15.96 -36.47 7.36
CA HIS A 273 -15.78 -37.90 7.08
C HIS A 273 -15.17 -38.14 5.69
N LEU A 274 -14.17 -39.03 5.68
CA LEU A 274 -13.52 -39.69 4.52
C LEU A 274 -12.85 -38.75 3.50
N VAL A 275 -11.70 -38.21 3.92
CA VAL A 275 -10.76 -37.54 3.03
C VAL A 275 -9.79 -38.59 2.49
N ASN A 276 -9.69 -38.72 1.17
CA ASN A 276 -8.55 -39.39 0.54
C ASN A 276 -7.38 -38.41 0.56
N GLU A 277 -6.32 -38.71 1.33
CA GLU A 277 -5.12 -37.86 1.47
C GLU A 277 -4.52 -37.46 0.12
N SER A 278 -4.59 -38.34 -0.88
CA SER A 278 -4.10 -38.09 -2.24
C SER A 278 -4.81 -36.97 -2.99
N GLU A 279 -6.01 -36.53 -2.57
CA GLU A 279 -6.71 -35.39 -3.19
C GLU A 279 -6.38 -34.04 -2.55
N LEU A 280 -5.90 -34.06 -1.30
CA LEU A 280 -5.33 -32.87 -0.63
C LEU A 280 -3.90 -32.60 -1.11
N GLU A 281 -3.13 -33.66 -1.35
CA GLU A 281 -1.74 -33.60 -1.79
C GLU A 281 -1.59 -32.89 -3.14
N ILE A 282 -2.48 -33.16 -4.11
CA ILE A 282 -2.49 -32.48 -5.41
C ILE A 282 -2.84 -30.98 -5.28
N GLY A 283 -3.70 -30.62 -4.33
CA GLY A 283 -4.01 -29.23 -4.01
C GLY A 283 -2.84 -28.53 -3.31
N ALA A 284 -2.12 -29.25 -2.45
CA ALA A 284 -0.92 -28.78 -1.78
C ALA A 284 0.24 -28.57 -2.76
N ASP A 285 0.48 -29.48 -3.69
CA ASP A 285 1.50 -29.35 -4.75
C ASP A 285 1.24 -28.13 -5.65
N PHE A 286 -0.03 -27.88 -6.01
CA PHE A 286 -0.43 -26.71 -6.79
C PHE A 286 -0.22 -25.39 -6.01
N LEU A 287 -0.44 -25.39 -4.70
CA LEU A 287 -0.15 -24.25 -3.85
C LEU A 287 1.36 -24.06 -3.69
N GLN A 288 2.11 -25.13 -3.45
CA GLN A 288 3.57 -25.13 -3.28
C GLN A 288 4.32 -24.66 -4.53
N SER A 289 3.76 -24.89 -5.72
CA SER A 289 4.29 -24.39 -6.99
C SER A 289 3.94 -22.91 -7.27
N ASN A 290 2.98 -22.32 -6.55
CA ASN A 290 2.54 -20.92 -6.72
C ASN A 290 2.71 -20.03 -5.48
N THR A 291 3.26 -20.53 -4.37
CA THR A 291 3.56 -19.73 -3.17
C THR A 291 5.03 -19.82 -2.81
N ALA A 292 5.78 -18.76 -3.10
CA ALA A 292 6.96 -18.42 -2.31
C ALA A 292 7.32 -16.93 -2.47
N LEU A 293 6.52 -16.04 -1.88
CA LEU A 293 7.13 -14.86 -1.27
C LEU A 293 7.90 -15.34 -0.03
N SER A 294 9.13 -14.89 0.16
CA SER A 294 9.91 -15.25 1.35
C SER A 294 9.22 -14.70 2.61
N LEU A 295 9.41 -15.34 3.77
CA LEU A 295 8.95 -14.82 5.07
C LEU A 295 9.45 -13.39 5.34
N GLN A 296 10.55 -12.98 4.73
CA GLN A 296 11.08 -11.62 4.76
C GLN A 296 10.30 -10.68 3.85
N GLN A 297 9.86 -11.12 2.67
CA GLN A 297 8.95 -10.38 1.79
C GLN A 297 7.55 -10.28 2.40
N GLU A 298 7.06 -11.33 3.06
CA GLU A 298 5.78 -11.31 3.75
C GLU A 298 5.82 -10.43 5.01
N LYS A 299 6.91 -10.47 5.79
CA LYS A 299 7.14 -9.53 6.91
C LYS A 299 7.31 -8.11 6.43
N ARG A 300 8.04 -7.87 5.33
CA ARG A 300 8.17 -6.55 4.70
C ARG A 300 6.83 -6.06 4.19
N LEU A 301 6.03 -6.87 3.51
CA LEU A 301 4.68 -6.49 3.08
C LEU A 301 3.76 -6.18 4.27
N LYS A 302 3.88 -6.93 5.37
CA LYS A 302 3.18 -6.65 6.64
C LYS A 302 3.70 -5.39 7.36
N GLN A 303 4.94 -4.98 7.15
CA GLN A 303 5.51 -3.74 7.67
C GLN A 303 5.20 -2.54 6.75
N MET A 304 5.25 -2.73 5.43
CA MET A 304 4.94 -1.76 4.38
C MET A 304 3.44 -1.45 4.31
N GLY A 305 2.58 -2.40 4.67
CA GLY A 305 1.13 -2.20 4.85
C GLY A 305 0.72 -1.82 6.28
N ALA A 306 1.68 -1.66 7.20
CA ALA A 306 1.41 -1.26 8.58
C ALA A 306 2.22 -0.03 8.99
N THR A 307 2.06 1.05 8.24
CA THR A 307 2.10 2.39 8.85
C THR A 307 0.78 2.60 9.58
N VAL A 308 0.51 1.77 10.61
CA VAL A 308 -0.58 2.06 11.54
C VAL A 308 -0.03 3.07 12.53
N ARG A 309 -0.05 4.35 12.16
CA ARG A 309 0.11 5.46 13.10
C ARG A 309 -1.19 5.60 13.90
N ASN A 310 -1.44 4.61 14.76
CA ASN A 310 -2.20 4.78 16.00
C ASN A 310 -1.13 4.78 17.10
N GLY A 311 -0.68 5.97 17.51
CA GLY A 311 0.41 6.14 18.49
C GLY A 311 0.19 5.33 19.78
N GLY A 312 -1.06 5.13 20.20
CA GLY A 312 -1.40 4.33 21.39
C GLY A 312 -1.00 2.85 21.30
N SER A 313 -1.39 2.15 20.23
CA SER A 313 -1.18 0.69 20.12
C SER A 313 0.28 0.33 19.82
N TYR A 314 1.01 1.18 19.08
CA TYR A 314 2.44 0.99 18.83
C TYR A 314 3.27 1.21 20.10
N ILE A 315 2.98 2.27 20.87
CA ILE A 315 3.63 2.53 22.17
C ILE A 315 3.31 1.40 23.16
N GLU A 316 2.08 0.88 23.17
CA GLU A 316 1.71 -0.27 24.00
C GLU A 316 2.45 -1.54 23.58
N ARG A 317 2.65 -1.77 22.28
CA ARG A 317 3.42 -2.91 21.76
C ARG A 317 4.93 -2.79 22.02
N LEU A 318 5.49 -1.58 21.96
CA LEU A 318 6.87 -1.30 22.36
C LEU A 318 7.08 -1.52 23.85
N LYS A 319 6.19 -0.98 24.69
CA LYS A 319 6.19 -1.25 26.14
C LYS A 319 6.08 -2.74 26.43
N MET A 320 5.21 -3.47 25.72
CA MET A 320 5.09 -4.92 25.84
C MET A 320 6.35 -5.67 25.42
N ASN A 321 7.09 -5.19 24.42
CA ASN A 321 8.36 -5.77 24.03
C ASN A 321 9.46 -5.48 25.07
N GLU A 322 9.53 -4.27 25.63
CA GLU A 322 10.46 -3.95 26.73
C GLU A 322 10.17 -4.78 27.98
N GLU A 323 8.90 -4.98 28.33
CA GLU A 323 8.50 -5.84 29.43
C GLU A 323 8.84 -7.30 29.18
N ARG A 324 8.63 -7.80 27.95
CA ARG A 324 9.04 -9.15 27.55
C ARG A 324 10.55 -9.33 27.58
N GLU A 325 11.32 -8.34 27.14
CA GLU A 325 12.78 -8.36 27.17
C GLU A 325 13.29 -8.34 28.61
N LYS A 326 12.70 -7.51 29.48
CA LYS A 326 13.03 -7.46 30.91
C LYS A 326 12.66 -8.77 31.61
N ALA A 327 11.53 -9.38 31.27
CA ALA A 327 11.14 -10.69 31.78
C ALA A 327 12.12 -11.78 31.31
N ALA A 328 12.51 -11.78 30.03
CA ALA A 328 13.50 -12.70 29.49
C ALA A 328 14.86 -12.53 30.18
N LYS A 329 15.36 -11.30 30.37
CA LYS A 329 16.59 -11.00 31.10
C LYS A 329 16.53 -11.46 32.56
N ASN A 330 15.39 -11.29 33.23
CA ASN A 330 15.19 -11.78 34.60
C ASN A 330 15.16 -13.30 34.69
N VAL A 331 14.61 -14.00 33.69
CA VAL A 331 14.62 -15.46 33.62
C VAL A 331 16.03 -15.96 33.34
N MET A 332 16.71 -15.40 32.34
CA MET A 332 18.08 -15.75 31.99
C MET A 332 19.08 -15.45 33.12
N GLY A 333 18.88 -14.36 33.88
CA GLY A 333 19.71 -14.05 35.05
C GLY A 333 19.56 -15.03 36.23
N LYS A 334 18.51 -15.87 36.22
CA LYS A 334 18.30 -16.94 37.21
C LYS A 334 18.75 -18.31 36.74
N MET A 335 19.10 -18.45 35.46
CA MET A 335 19.58 -19.69 34.88
C MET A 335 21.03 -19.95 35.29
N SER A 336 21.40 -21.22 35.43
CA SER A 336 22.81 -21.58 35.63
C SER A 336 23.61 -21.33 34.34
N VAL A 337 24.94 -21.24 34.47
CA VAL A 337 25.84 -21.10 33.33
C VAL A 337 25.65 -22.25 32.32
N GLU A 338 25.39 -23.46 32.81
CA GLU A 338 25.11 -24.64 31.98
C GLU A 338 23.80 -24.47 31.19
N GLN A 339 22.72 -23.99 31.83
CA GLN A 339 21.44 -23.75 31.15
C GLN A 339 21.52 -22.63 30.11
N LEU A 340 22.30 -21.58 30.38
CA LEU A 340 22.54 -20.51 29.41
C LEU A 340 23.39 -21.00 28.23
N SER A 341 24.37 -21.87 28.49
CA SER A 341 25.18 -22.52 27.46
C SER A 341 24.34 -23.42 26.56
N ASP A 342 23.42 -24.22 27.13
CA ASP A 342 22.50 -25.06 26.36
C ASP A 342 21.54 -24.22 25.52
N LEU A 343 21.03 -23.12 26.08
CA LEU A 343 20.15 -22.19 25.38
C LEU A 343 20.89 -21.51 24.22
N MET A 344 22.13 -21.04 24.43
CA MET A 344 22.98 -20.50 23.37
C MET A 344 23.26 -21.53 22.27
N SER A 345 23.57 -22.76 22.66
CA SER A 345 23.84 -23.86 21.73
C SER A 345 22.62 -24.19 20.88
N PHE A 346 21.43 -24.18 21.49
CA PHE A 346 20.16 -24.35 20.78
C PHE A 346 19.92 -23.23 19.75
N TYR A 347 20.14 -21.96 20.13
CA TYR A 347 19.97 -20.84 19.20
C TYR A 347 20.99 -20.84 18.07
N HIS A 348 22.26 -21.19 18.34
CA HIS A 348 23.26 -21.36 17.28
C HIS A 348 22.93 -22.53 16.34
N MET A 349 22.42 -23.64 16.87
CA MET A 349 21.95 -24.74 16.03
C MET A 349 20.79 -24.31 15.13
N MET A 350 19.84 -23.55 15.67
CA MET A 350 18.73 -23.00 14.89
C MET A 350 19.22 -22.00 13.83
N GLU A 351 20.21 -21.17 14.16
CA GLU A 351 20.84 -20.23 13.24
C GLU A 351 21.56 -20.95 12.09
N GLN A 352 22.30 -22.02 12.39
CA GLN A 352 22.93 -22.87 11.39
C GLN A 352 21.89 -23.57 10.50
N ILE A 353 20.85 -24.16 11.07
CA ILE A 353 19.77 -24.80 10.29
C ILE A 353 19.12 -23.78 9.35
N CYS A 354 18.82 -22.57 9.85
CA CYS A 354 18.26 -21.51 9.04
C CYS A 354 19.21 -21.10 7.90
N SER A 355 20.50 -20.98 8.19
CA SER A 355 21.53 -20.59 7.23
C SER A 355 21.75 -21.67 6.15
N GLU A 356 21.81 -22.95 6.53
CA GLU A 356 21.92 -24.08 5.61
C GLU A 356 20.71 -24.17 4.67
N VAL A 357 19.50 -23.97 5.21
CA VAL A 357 18.27 -23.91 4.40
C VAL A 357 18.30 -22.71 3.45
N LEU A 358 18.88 -21.58 3.87
CA LEU A 358 19.05 -20.40 3.04
C LEU A 358 20.05 -20.67 1.90
N GLU A 359 21.22 -21.23 2.20
CA GLU A 359 22.27 -21.55 1.22
C GLU A 359 21.82 -22.61 0.22
N ARG A 360 21.09 -23.65 0.67
CA ARG A 360 20.51 -24.65 -0.25
C ARG A 360 19.52 -24.03 -1.23
N LYS A 361 18.75 -23.03 -0.80
CA LYS A 361 17.83 -22.29 -1.67
C LYS A 361 18.55 -21.33 -2.61
N LEU A 362 19.68 -20.77 -2.19
CA LEU A 362 20.50 -19.87 -3.02
C LEU A 362 21.31 -20.63 -4.09
N ASN A 363 21.76 -21.85 -3.81
CA ASN A 363 22.68 -22.60 -4.69
C ASN A 363 22.00 -23.58 -5.66
N GLY A 364 20.67 -23.77 -5.60
CA GLY A 364 19.90 -24.46 -6.66
C GLY A 364 20.43 -25.83 -7.11
N ILE A 365 20.79 -26.74 -6.19
CA ILE A 365 21.33 -28.06 -6.55
C ILE A 365 20.21 -29.12 -6.60
N VAL A 366 20.01 -29.62 -7.82
CA VAL A 366 19.31 -30.86 -8.19
C VAL A 366 20.02 -32.06 -7.56
N HIS A 367 19.29 -32.89 -6.81
CA HIS A 367 19.65 -34.29 -6.57
C HIS A 367 18.39 -35.16 -6.45
N GLU A 368 17.86 -35.57 -7.61
CA GLU A 368 17.27 -36.89 -7.89
C GLU A 368 18.18 -37.48 -8.97
N GLU A 369 18.67 -38.71 -9.00
CA GLU A 369 18.65 -39.93 -8.19
C GLU A 369 19.88 -40.73 -8.67
N LEU A 370 20.37 -41.71 -7.88
CA LEU A 370 20.74 -43.02 -8.42
C LEU A 370 20.89 -44.01 -7.25
N GLY A 371 19.82 -44.77 -7.05
CA GLY A 371 19.74 -45.85 -6.07
C GLY A 371 18.56 -46.77 -6.39
N SER A 372 18.50 -47.31 -7.61
CA SER A 372 17.88 -48.60 -8.02
C SER A 372 18.06 -48.81 -9.51
#